data_AF-A0A941PNM8-F1
#
_entry.id   AF-A0A941PNM8-F1
#
_cell.length_a   1.000
_cell.length_b   1.000
_cell.length_c   1.000
_cell.angle_alpha   90.00
_cell.angle_beta   90.00
_cell.angle_gamma   90.00
#
_symmetry.space_group_name_H-M   'P 1'
#
loop_
_entity.id
_entity.type
_entity.pdbx_description
1 polymer ?
#
loop_
_entity_poly.entity_id
_entity_poly.type
_entity_poly.pdbx_seq_one_letter_code
_entity_poly.pdbx_strand_id
1 'polypeptide(L)'
;MSESYWFRQRRYGLGAFPANWKGWAFIGAYVVLLTGVMSWLTADTHDRHAHPLAAVGISIAMTIVFVYVCWIKTEGGWRWRWGDDDRR
;
A
#
# COMPACT_ATOMS: atom_id res chain seq x y z
N MET A 1 5.33 11.88 22.72
CA MET A 1 6.53 11.44 21.99
C MET A 1 6.06 10.95 20.62
N SER A 2 6.33 11.72 19.57
CA SER A 2 5.88 11.48 18.19
C SER A 2 6.75 10.40 17.52
N GLU A 3 6.70 9.17 18.04
CA GLU A 3 7.48 8.06 17.49
C GLU A 3 6.99 7.67 16.09
N SER A 4 7.49 8.39 15.08
CA SER A 4 7.76 7.93 13.72
C SER A 4 6.65 7.09 13.07
N TYR A 5 5.41 7.57 13.03
CA TYR A 5 4.39 6.91 12.21
C TYR A 5 4.72 7.06 10.73
N TRP A 6 4.60 5.95 9.97
CA TRP A 6 5.02 5.90 8.56
C TRP A 6 4.02 6.60 7.66
N PHE A 7 2.75 6.57 8.08
CA PHE A 7 1.66 7.22 7.39
C PHE A 7 0.84 8.07 8.36
N ARG A 8 0.49 9.27 7.92
CA ARG A 8 -0.36 10.22 8.64
C ARG A 8 -1.72 10.30 7.95
N GLN A 9 -2.79 10.30 8.73
CA GLN A 9 -4.13 10.51 8.19
C GLN A 9 -4.28 11.94 7.64
N ARG A 10 -5.00 12.09 6.52
CA ARG A 10 -5.39 13.42 6.04
C ARG A 10 -6.36 14.09 7.03
N ARG A 11 -6.32 15.43 7.09
CA ARG A 11 -7.22 16.23 7.96
C ARG A 11 -8.70 16.09 7.57
N TYR A 12 -8.97 15.67 6.33
CA TYR A 12 -10.31 15.42 5.80
C TYR A 12 -10.35 14.11 5.01
N GLY A 13 -11.41 13.33 5.23
CA GLY A 13 -11.74 12.12 4.45
C GLY A 13 -11.06 10.82 4.92
N LEU A 14 -11.14 9.79 4.07
CA LEU A 14 -10.48 8.50 4.24
C LEU A 14 -9.16 8.49 3.47
N GLY A 15 -8.04 8.36 4.18
CA GLY A 15 -6.75 8.19 3.54
C GLY A 15 -5.57 8.41 4.45
N ALA A 16 -4.47 7.72 4.14
CA ALA A 16 -3.20 7.87 4.82
C ALA A 16 -2.15 8.32 3.79
N PHE A 17 -1.34 9.31 4.15
CA PHE A 17 -0.27 9.84 3.31
C PHE A 17 1.08 9.51 3.96
N PRO A 18 2.12 9.13 3.20
CA PRO A 18 3.44 8.85 3.75
C PRO A 18 3.96 10.09 4.48
N ALA A 19 4.12 9.97 5.79
CA ALA A 19 4.55 11.07 6.66
C ALA A 19 6.07 11.19 6.74
N ASN A 20 6.78 10.14 6.33
CA ASN A 20 8.23 10.06 6.40
C ASN A 20 8.81 9.21 5.24
N TRP A 21 10.14 9.19 5.16
CA TRP A 21 10.86 8.40 4.16
C TRP A 21 10.57 6.90 4.24
N LYS A 22 10.17 6.36 5.39
CA LYS A 22 9.81 4.95 5.55
C LYS A 22 8.51 4.60 4.81
N GLY A 23 7.53 5.52 4.83
CA GLY A 23 6.31 5.39 4.03
C GLY A 23 6.59 5.40 2.52
N TRP A 24 7.48 6.31 2.07
CA TRP A 24 7.92 6.35 0.67
C TRP A 24 8.75 5.11 0.28
N ALA A 25 9.67 4.66 1.13
CA ALA A 25 10.44 3.44 0.90
C ALA A 25 9.54 2.20 0.80
N PHE A 26 8.46 2.14 1.60
CA PHE A 26 7.49 1.06 1.55
C PHE A 26 6.68 1.09 0.25
N ILE A 27 6.23 2.27 -0.19
CA ILE A 27 5.58 2.43 -1.51
C ILE A 27 6.55 2.04 -2.63
N GLY A 28 7.80 2.49 -2.58
CA GLY A 28 8.83 2.14 -3.56
C GLY A 28 9.08 0.64 -3.62
N ALA A 29 9.21 -0.02 -2.47
CA ALA A 29 9.36 -1.47 -2.39
C ALA A 29 8.15 -2.20 -3.01
N TYR A 30 6.93 -1.75 -2.73
CA TYR A 30 5.72 -2.31 -3.33
C TYR A 30 5.70 -2.17 -4.86
N VAL A 31 6.04 -0.99 -5.39
CA VAL A 31 6.11 -0.76 -6.83
C VAL A 31 7.15 -1.67 -7.48
N VAL A 32 8.36 -1.75 -6.92
CA VAL A 32 9.43 -2.62 -7.44
C VAL A 32 8.97 -4.08 -7.44
N LEU A 33 8.37 -4.54 -6.34
CA LEU A 33 7.87 -5.91 -6.22
C LEU A 33 6.79 -6.20 -7.28
N LEU A 34 5.86 -5.27 -7.49
CA LEU A 34 4.77 -5.42 -8.45
C LEU A 34 5.28 -5.40 -9.89
N THR A 35 6.21 -4.50 -10.21
CA THR A 35 6.87 -4.48 -11.52
C THR A 35 7.75 -5.72 -11.75
N GLY A 36 8.42 -6.23 -10.72
CA GLY A 36 9.27 -7.42 -10.80
C GLY A 36 8.43 -8.68 -11.04
N VAL A 37 7.32 -8.84 -10.30
CA VAL A 37 6.38 -9.94 -10.49
C VAL A 37 5.75 -9.88 -11.88
N MET A 38 5.27 -8.71 -12.32
CA MET A 38 4.72 -8.53 -13.67
C MET A 38 5.76 -8.82 -14.74
N SER A 39 6.98 -8.29 -14.60
CA SER A 39 8.07 -8.53 -15.56
C SER A 39 8.43 -10.00 -15.63
N TRP A 40 8.55 -10.69 -14.50
CA TRP A 40 8.82 -12.13 -14.43
C TRP A 40 7.73 -12.94 -15.12
N LEU A 41 6.46 -12.66 -14.82
CA LEU A 41 5.31 -13.30 -15.46
C LEU A 41 5.24 -13.05 -16.97
N THR A 42 5.64 -11.86 -17.44
CA THR A 42 5.68 -11.55 -18.88
C THR A 42 6.93 -12.04 -19.58
N ALA A 43 8.06 -12.18 -18.89
CA ALA A 43 9.32 -12.64 -19.45
C ALA A 43 9.28 -14.16 -19.74
N ASP A 44 8.55 -14.93 -18.93
CA ASP A 44 8.34 -16.37 -19.13
C ASP A 44 7.28 -16.72 -20.18
N THR A 45 6.80 -15.74 -20.98
CA THR A 45 5.80 -15.95 -22.04
C THR A 45 6.29 -16.79 -23.24
N HIS A 46 7.39 -17.52 -23.11
CA HIS A 46 7.63 -18.69 -23.98
C HIS A 46 6.61 -19.81 -23.72
N ASP A 47 6.01 -19.89 -22.52
CA ASP A 47 4.94 -20.82 -22.21
C ASP A 47 3.57 -20.10 -22.23
N ARG A 48 2.83 -20.28 -23.33
CA ARG A 48 1.46 -19.77 -23.55
C ARG A 48 0.40 -20.22 -22.52
N HIS A 49 0.81 -20.95 -21.47
CA HIS A 49 -0.04 -21.49 -20.42
C HIS A 49 0.20 -20.86 -19.04
N ALA A 50 1.06 -19.85 -18.92
CA ALA A 50 1.17 -19.06 -17.68
C ALA A 50 -0.21 -18.45 -17.35
N HIS A 51 -0.93 -19.07 -16.42
CA HIS A 51 -2.33 -18.77 -16.14
C HIS A 51 -2.49 -17.31 -15.69
N PRO A 52 -3.14 -16.43 -16.47
CA PRO A 52 -3.33 -15.03 -16.11
C PRO A 52 -4.09 -14.88 -14.77
N LEU A 53 -4.89 -15.88 -14.41
CA LEU A 53 -5.56 -15.99 -13.11
C LEU A 53 -4.58 -16.06 -11.92
N ALA A 54 -3.46 -16.78 -12.06
CA ALA A 54 -2.46 -16.87 -10.99
C ALA A 54 -1.72 -15.54 -10.81
N ALA A 55 -1.39 -14.86 -11.90
CA ALA A 55 -0.80 -13.52 -11.90
C ALA A 55 -1.69 -12.50 -11.18
N VAL A 56 -2.99 -12.49 -11.51
CA VAL A 56 -3.98 -11.63 -10.89
C VAL A 56 -4.14 -11.97 -9.40
N GLY A 57 -4.21 -13.27 -9.06
CA GLY A 57 -4.32 -13.72 -7.68
C GLY A 57 -3.14 -13.27 -6.81
N ILE A 58 -1.91 -13.44 -7.30
CA ILE A 58 -0.68 -13.00 -6.60
C ILE A 58 -0.69 -11.48 -6.43
N SER A 59 -1.06 -10.73 -7.48
CA SER A 59 -1.11 -9.27 -7.44
C SER A 59 -2.13 -8.75 -6.41
N ILE A 60 -3.32 -9.37 -6.37
CA ILE A 60 -4.35 -9.04 -5.38
C ILE A 60 -3.86 -9.34 -3.96
N ALA A 61 -3.26 -10.52 -3.74
CA ALA A 61 -2.73 -10.90 -2.43
C ALA A 61 -1.65 -9.91 -1.96
N MET A 62 -0.73 -9.51 -2.84
CA MET A 62 0.28 -8.49 -2.56
C MET A 62 -0.34 -7.14 -2.20
N THR A 63 -1.38 -6.74 -2.94
CA THR A 63 -2.09 -5.49 -2.69
C THR A 63 -2.76 -5.52 -1.31
N ILE A 64 -3.40 -6.62 -0.94
CA ILE A 64 -4.05 -6.79 0.37
C ILE A 64 -3.01 -6.67 1.49
N VAL A 65 -1.88 -7.36 1.39
CA VAL A 65 -0.79 -7.28 2.38
C VAL A 65 -0.26 -5.85 2.48
N PHE A 66 -0.05 -5.19 1.34
CA PHE A 66 0.40 -3.80 1.31
C PHE A 66 -0.58 -2.85 2.03
N VAL A 67 -1.86 -2.96 1.72
CA VAL A 67 -2.93 -2.15 2.34
C VAL A 67 -3.02 -2.46 3.84
N TYR A 68 -2.90 -3.73 4.23
CA TYR A 68 -2.92 -4.15 5.63
C TYR A 68 -1.75 -3.56 6.43
N VAL A 69 -0.54 -3.59 5.87
CA VAL A 69 0.63 -2.97 6.50
C VAL A 69 0.46 -1.45 6.60
N CYS A 70 -0.07 -0.81 5.56
CA CYS A 70 -0.39 0.62 5.60
C CYS A 70 -1.40 0.92 6.72
N TRP A 71 -2.42 0.09 6.91
CA TRP A 71 -3.42 0.26 7.96
C TRP A 71 -2.82 0.15 9.37
N ILE A 72 -1.98 -0.85 9.62
CA ILE A 72 -1.29 -1.01 10.91
C ILE A 72 -0.31 0.14 11.19
N LYS A 73 0.37 0.63 10.15
CA LYS A 73 1.39 1.70 10.29
C LYS A 73 0.83 3.12 10.20
N THR A 74 -0.49 3.28 10.10
CA THR A 74 -1.18 4.58 10.17
C THR A 74 -1.63 4.86 11.61
N GLU A 75 -1.34 6.06 12.14
CA GLU A 75 -1.85 6.51 13.44
C GLU A 75 -3.37 6.36 13.52
N GLY A 76 -3.87 5.49 14.42
CA GLY A 76 -5.30 5.38 14.72
C GLY A 76 -6.15 4.70 13.63
N GLY A 77 -5.54 3.94 12.72
CA GLY A 77 -6.23 3.17 11.66
C GLY A 77 -6.64 4.04 10.46
N TRP A 78 -7.63 3.61 9.67
CA TRP A 78 -8.32 4.48 8.71
C TRP A 78 -9.64 4.91 9.34
N ARG A 79 -9.66 6.11 9.92
CA ARG A 79 -10.90 6.72 10.42
C ARG A 79 -11.32 7.82 9.47
N TRP A 80 -12.58 7.81 9.08
CA TRP A 80 -13.16 8.92 8.38
C TRP A 80 -13.24 10.14 9.32
N ARG A 81 -12.54 11.22 9.00
CA ARG A 81 -12.63 12.50 9.72
C ARG A 81 -13.47 13.47 8.90
N TRP A 82 -14.71 13.70 9.33
CA TRP A 82 -15.40 14.96 9.07
C TRP A 82 -14.67 16.00 9.92
N GLY A 83 -14.13 17.08 9.34
CA GLY A 83 -13.20 18.00 10.00
C GLY A 83 -13.80 18.89 11.10
N ASP A 84 -14.78 18.40 11.85
CA ASP A 84 -15.51 19.11 12.90
C ASP A 84 -14.93 18.96 14.32
N ASP A 85 -13.79 18.27 14.48
CA ASP A 85 -13.12 18.16 15.79
C ASP A 85 -12.18 19.34 16.11
N ASP A 86 -12.06 20.33 15.21
CA ASP A 86 -11.23 21.55 15.42
C ASP A 86 -12.00 22.69 16.11
N ARG A 87 -12.87 22.37 17.07
CA ARG A 87 -13.42 23.34 18.03
C ARG A 87 -12.85 23.11 19.43
N ARG A 88 -11.55 23.33 19.65
CA ARG A 88 -10.97 23.69 20.97
C ARG A 88 -9.68 24.48 20.81
#